data_AF-A0A935GXL3-F1
#
_entry.id   AF-A0A935GXL3-F1
#
_cell.length_a   1.000
_cell.length_b   1.000
_cell.length_c   1.000
_cell.angle_alpha   90.00
_cell.angle_beta   90.00
_cell.angle_gamma   90.00
#
_symmetry.space_group_name_H-M   'P 1'
#
loop_
_entity.id
_entity.type
_entity.pdbx_description
1 polymer ?
#
loop_
_entity_poly.entity_id
_entity_poly.type
_entity_poly.pdbx_seq_one_letter_code
_entity_poly.pdbx_strand_id
1 'polypeptide(L)'
;MSSPSQKAADQWNRQLRFFRFYFAHGGHANDMDMLSAGIRFAPTEAGLLDVFARLGIELQRIPASMSRREVGRSYNSDDWDKYADPIRAYPAFACPGFVSIQGMPAQLDVSVDHIRIAISGARGNHWVIDDKDFHNALALETLLPQRGIRYIQIASRKQTETLFHALHAQGLADLRTHMTVRAELMTKGTLSAGAKDPSLAAYVDLRRQLGAGFEADEVWNNAHDEIFSLVQSALHYDANPHYVAHRCPGFAMDIIDRVCADVRFAAR
;
A
#
# COMPACT_ATOMS: atom_id res chain seq x y z
N MET A 1 23.86 -3.69 12.28
CA MET A 1 22.70 -3.42 13.17
C MET A 1 21.65 -4.47 12.87
N SER A 2 21.03 -5.05 13.89
CA SER A 2 19.95 -6.04 13.75
C SER A 2 18.59 -5.38 13.90
N SER A 3 17.57 -5.93 13.25
CA SER A 3 16.17 -5.56 13.43
C SER A 3 15.76 -5.54 14.91
N PRO A 4 14.79 -4.69 15.29
CA PRO A 4 14.28 -4.68 16.65
C PRO A 4 13.63 -6.03 16.99
N SER A 5 13.74 -6.44 18.26
CA SER A 5 12.99 -7.61 18.73
C SER A 5 11.47 -7.37 18.63
N GLN A 6 10.67 -8.43 18.56
CA GLN A 6 9.21 -8.33 18.60
C GLN A 6 8.72 -7.49 19.80
N LYS A 7 9.31 -7.70 20.98
CA LYS A 7 8.97 -6.94 22.19
C LYS A 7 9.23 -5.44 22.03
N ALA A 8 10.34 -5.07 21.39
CA ALA A 8 10.67 -3.67 21.12
C ALA A 8 9.70 -3.07 20.09
N ALA A 9 9.41 -3.79 19.01
CA ALA A 9 8.41 -3.38 18.02
C ALA A 9 7.02 -3.17 18.64
N ASP A 10 6.59 -4.07 19.54
CA ASP A 10 5.31 -3.93 20.27
C ASP A 10 5.31 -2.69 21.16
N GLN A 11 6.43 -2.38 21.81
CA GLN A 11 6.58 -1.19 22.64
C GLN A 11 6.54 0.10 21.81
N TRP A 12 7.15 0.11 20.61
CA TRP A 12 7.07 1.24 19.69
C TRP A 12 5.64 1.45 19.19
N ASN A 13 4.96 0.37 18.76
CA ASN A 13 3.58 0.42 18.27
C ASN A 13 2.58 0.97 19.30
N ARG A 14 2.84 0.79 20.60
CA ARG A 14 1.99 1.37 21.67
C ARG A 14 2.19 2.86 21.87
N GLN A 15 3.33 3.40 21.46
CA GLN A 15 3.68 4.81 21.61
C GLN A 15 3.32 5.62 20.36
N LEU A 16 3.37 4.98 19.19
CA LEU A 16 2.98 5.59 17.93
C LEU A 16 1.46 5.58 17.79
N ARG A 17 0.89 6.72 17.45
CA ARG A 17 -0.55 6.84 17.21
C ARG A 17 -0.92 6.38 15.81
N PHE A 18 -0.11 6.73 14.82
CA PHE A 18 -0.40 6.57 13.39
C PHE A 18 0.57 5.62 12.71
N PHE A 19 1.87 5.70 13.02
CA PHE A 19 2.85 4.80 12.46
C PHE A 19 2.75 3.39 13.08
N ARG A 20 2.99 2.38 12.26
CA ARG A 20 3.11 0.99 12.69
C ARG A 20 4.42 0.41 12.20
N PHE A 21 5.02 -0.43 13.02
CA PHE A 21 6.21 -1.19 12.67
C PHE A 21 5.83 -2.43 11.86
N TYR A 22 6.59 -2.67 10.80
CA TYR A 22 6.46 -3.80 9.89
C TYR A 22 7.80 -4.52 9.78
N PHE A 23 7.78 -5.83 9.96
CA PHE A 23 8.95 -6.69 9.73
C PHE A 23 9.08 -7.02 8.24
N ALA A 24 10.31 -7.07 7.74
CA ALA A 24 10.63 -7.67 6.45
C ALA A 24 10.37 -9.18 6.50
N HIS A 25 9.23 -9.63 5.98
CA HIS A 25 8.85 -11.04 6.02
C HIS A 25 9.73 -11.93 5.11
N GLY A 26 10.31 -11.39 4.04
CA GLY A 26 11.18 -12.12 3.11
C GLY A 26 12.68 -12.14 3.47
N GLY A 27 13.08 -11.77 4.69
CA GLY A 27 14.50 -11.79 5.09
C GLY A 27 15.37 -10.78 4.31
N HIS A 28 14.82 -9.59 4.06
CA HIS A 28 15.41 -8.52 3.25
C HIS A 28 15.55 -8.78 1.74
N ALA A 29 15.04 -9.90 1.23
CA ALA A 29 14.90 -10.12 -0.21
C ALA A 29 13.70 -9.31 -0.76
N ASN A 30 13.95 -8.03 -1.02
CA ASN A 30 13.05 -7.00 -1.55
C ASN A 30 12.04 -6.39 -0.56
N ASP A 31 12.07 -6.80 0.71
CA ASP A 31 11.25 -6.23 1.79
C ASP A 31 12.16 -5.55 2.81
N MET A 32 11.77 -4.40 3.36
CA MET A 32 12.53 -3.72 4.42
C MET A 32 11.71 -3.63 5.70
N ASP A 33 12.39 -3.64 6.84
CA ASP A 33 11.74 -3.21 8.07
C ASP A 33 11.35 -1.74 7.91
N MET A 34 10.14 -1.38 8.32
CA MET A 34 9.68 0.00 8.18
C MET A 34 8.72 0.41 9.28
N LEU A 35 8.72 1.70 9.59
CA LEU A 35 7.62 2.35 10.30
C LEU A 35 6.75 3.07 9.27
N SER A 36 5.52 2.62 9.07
CA SER A 36 4.64 3.14 8.02
C SER A 36 3.36 3.77 8.57
N ALA A 37 2.93 4.88 7.96
CA ALA A 37 1.63 5.53 8.18
C ALA A 37 1.05 6.01 6.84
N GLY A 38 -0.24 6.35 6.83
CA GLY A 38 -0.89 6.96 5.67
C GLY A 38 -1.22 8.42 5.92
N ILE A 39 -1.22 9.21 4.85
CA ILE A 39 -1.67 10.60 4.84
C ILE A 39 -2.82 10.70 3.86
N ARG A 40 -4.01 11.06 4.33
CA ARG A 40 -5.17 11.20 3.45
C ARG A 40 -5.21 12.57 2.77
N PHE A 41 -5.62 12.58 1.51
CA PHE A 41 -5.85 13.80 0.76
C PHE A 41 -7.13 13.69 -0.10
N ALA A 42 -7.61 14.82 -0.63
CA ALA A 42 -8.73 14.79 -1.57
C ALA A 42 -8.25 14.17 -2.89
N PRO A 43 -8.95 13.19 -3.51
CA PRO A 43 -8.45 12.41 -4.65
C PRO A 43 -8.46 13.22 -5.96
N THR A 44 -7.71 14.32 -5.97
CA THR A 44 -7.55 15.29 -7.05
C THR A 44 -6.09 15.72 -7.09
N GLU A 45 -5.63 16.18 -8.25
CA GLU A 45 -4.27 16.72 -8.40
C GLU A 45 -4.00 17.87 -7.41
N ALA A 46 -4.97 18.77 -7.22
CA ALA A 46 -4.84 19.86 -6.26
C ALA A 46 -4.70 19.38 -4.81
N GLY A 47 -5.45 18.33 -4.42
CA GLY A 47 -5.34 17.73 -3.09
C GLY A 47 -3.97 17.08 -2.85
N LEU A 48 -3.44 16.40 -3.86
CA LEU A 48 -2.10 15.83 -3.82
C LEU A 48 -1.03 16.92 -3.64
N LEU A 49 -1.06 17.95 -4.49
CA LEU A 49 -0.10 19.06 -4.46
C LEU A 49 -0.13 19.84 -3.14
N ASP A 50 -1.32 20.06 -2.56
CA ASP A 50 -1.48 20.71 -1.25
C ASP A 50 -0.75 19.95 -0.14
N VAL A 51 -0.86 18.61 -0.11
CA VAL A 51 -0.14 17.80 0.88
C VAL A 51 1.36 17.84 0.65
N PHE A 52 1.84 17.72 -0.58
CA PHE A 52 3.28 17.81 -0.89
C PHE A 52 3.87 19.18 -0.51
N ALA A 53 3.15 20.27 -0.80
CA ALA A 53 3.54 21.61 -0.39
C ALA A 53 3.65 21.73 1.15
N ARG A 54 2.69 21.17 1.89
CA ARG A 54 2.74 21.13 3.37
C ARG A 54 3.86 20.23 3.89
N LEU A 55 4.21 19.16 3.20
CA LEU A 55 5.39 18.35 3.55
C LEU A 55 6.71 19.12 3.30
N GLY A 56 6.67 20.15 2.45
CA GLY A 56 7.87 20.87 2.00
C GLY A 56 8.64 20.06 0.95
N ILE A 57 7.93 19.27 0.15
CA ILE A 57 8.49 18.44 -0.92
C ILE A 57 7.92 18.95 -2.25
N GLU A 58 8.80 19.22 -3.20
CA GLU A 58 8.39 19.54 -4.56
C GLU A 58 8.09 18.23 -5.31
N LEU A 59 6.83 18.07 -5.75
CA LEU A 59 6.45 16.93 -6.57
C LEU A 59 6.82 17.21 -8.03
N GLN A 60 7.81 16.48 -8.55
CA GLN A 60 8.32 16.70 -9.90
C GLN A 60 7.28 16.32 -10.96
N ARG A 61 7.01 17.25 -11.86
CA ARG A 61 6.18 16.99 -13.05
C ARG A 61 7.02 16.34 -14.15
N ILE A 62 6.48 15.31 -14.78
CA ILE A 62 7.12 14.64 -15.91
C ILE A 62 6.91 15.50 -17.16
N PRO A 63 7.98 15.95 -17.85
CA PRO A 63 7.84 16.68 -19.10
C PRO A 63 7.12 15.83 -20.15
N ALA A 64 6.21 16.45 -20.93
CA ALA A 64 5.52 15.75 -22.01
C ALA A 64 6.48 15.19 -23.08
N SER A 65 7.69 15.76 -23.18
CA SER A 65 8.77 15.32 -24.07
C SER A 65 9.59 14.16 -23.53
N MET A 66 9.47 13.81 -22.24
CA MET A 66 10.23 12.71 -21.65
C MET A 66 9.71 11.37 -22.17
N SER A 67 10.59 10.55 -22.75
CA SER A 67 10.24 9.20 -23.16
C SER A 67 9.81 8.35 -21.96
N ARG A 68 8.95 7.37 -22.20
CA ARG A 68 8.56 6.38 -21.18
C ARG A 68 9.30 5.07 -21.42
N ARG A 69 9.43 4.25 -20.38
CA ARG A 69 9.91 2.88 -20.54
C ARG A 69 8.92 2.08 -21.40
N GLU A 70 9.45 1.33 -22.34
CA GLU A 70 8.72 0.40 -23.20
C GLU A 70 8.51 -0.91 -22.43
N VAL A 71 7.25 -1.37 -22.38
CA VAL A 71 6.92 -2.65 -21.74
C VAL A 71 7.61 -3.79 -22.49
N GLY A 72 8.25 -4.70 -21.75
CA GLY A 72 8.95 -5.86 -22.32
C GLY A 72 10.38 -5.57 -22.80
N ARG A 73 10.86 -4.32 -22.70
CA ARG A 73 12.24 -3.97 -23.00
C ARG A 73 13.12 -4.03 -21.75
N SER A 74 14.27 -4.69 -21.87
CA SER A 74 15.30 -4.67 -20.83
C SER A 74 16.14 -3.38 -20.95
N TYR A 75 16.47 -2.80 -19.80
CA TYR A 75 17.29 -1.61 -19.68
C TYR A 75 18.49 -1.91 -18.77
N ASN A 76 19.65 -1.34 -19.08
CA ASN A 76 20.76 -1.30 -18.12
C ASN A 76 20.51 -0.20 -17.07
N SER A 77 21.36 -0.13 -16.04
CA SER A 77 21.26 0.90 -14.99
C SER A 77 21.26 2.32 -15.53
N ASP A 78 22.16 2.61 -16.47
CA ASP A 78 22.37 3.96 -16.99
C ASP A 78 21.19 4.44 -17.83
N ASP A 79 20.51 3.51 -18.50
CA ASP A 79 19.27 3.79 -19.22
C ASP A 79 18.07 3.88 -18.27
N TRP A 80 18.07 3.12 -17.18
CA TRP A 80 16.98 3.11 -16.20
C TRP A 80 16.71 4.51 -15.61
N ASP A 81 17.78 5.23 -15.29
CA ASP A 81 17.76 6.57 -14.67
C ASP A 81 17.28 7.67 -15.62
N LYS A 82 17.19 7.41 -16.94
CA LYS A 82 16.72 8.39 -17.93
C LYS A 82 15.19 8.54 -17.94
N TYR A 83 14.49 7.64 -17.29
CA TYR A 83 13.03 7.59 -17.28
C TYR A 83 12.49 7.94 -15.91
N ALA A 84 11.52 8.84 -15.86
CA ALA A 84 10.74 9.05 -14.64
C ALA A 84 9.68 7.95 -14.50
N ASP A 85 9.61 7.36 -13.31
CA ASP A 85 8.54 6.44 -12.97
C ASP A 85 7.29 7.25 -12.59
N PRO A 86 6.18 7.17 -13.36
CA PRO A 86 5.00 7.96 -13.07
C PRO A 86 4.26 7.42 -11.85
N ILE A 87 3.66 8.32 -11.07
CA ILE A 87 2.65 7.92 -10.09
C ILE A 87 1.45 7.35 -10.86
N ARG A 88 1.07 6.10 -10.58
CA ARG A 88 0.03 5.39 -11.34
C ARG A 88 -1.30 6.17 -11.37
N ALA A 89 -1.74 6.69 -10.23
CA ALA A 89 -2.97 7.48 -10.12
C ALA A 89 -2.84 8.92 -10.67
N TYR A 90 -1.60 9.42 -10.81
CA TYR A 90 -1.29 10.80 -11.19
C TYR A 90 -0.13 10.82 -12.21
N PRO A 91 -0.33 10.31 -13.43
CA PRO A 91 0.75 10.00 -14.37
C PRO A 91 1.49 11.22 -14.95
N ALA A 92 1.05 12.44 -14.60
CA ALA A 92 1.76 13.67 -14.90
C ALA A 92 2.94 13.93 -13.95
N PHE A 93 3.06 13.18 -12.84
CA PHE A 93 4.06 13.38 -11.81
C PHE A 93 4.94 12.15 -11.64
N ALA A 94 6.21 12.38 -11.31
CA ALA A 94 7.16 11.34 -10.98
C ALA A 94 6.89 10.80 -9.56
N CYS A 95 7.12 9.51 -9.36
CA CYS A 95 7.08 8.88 -8.05
C CYS A 95 8.16 9.52 -7.16
N PRO A 96 7.80 10.04 -5.98
CA PRO A 96 8.76 10.72 -5.10
C PRO A 96 9.84 9.78 -4.56
N GLY A 97 9.53 8.49 -4.36
CA GLY A 97 10.46 7.51 -3.84
C GLY A 97 11.05 7.91 -2.48
N PHE A 98 12.37 7.93 -2.36
CA PHE A 98 13.07 8.35 -1.15
C PHE A 98 13.23 9.87 -1.11
N VAL A 99 12.77 10.48 -0.03
CA VAL A 99 12.77 11.93 0.22
C VAL A 99 13.28 12.22 1.64
N SER A 100 13.45 13.50 1.94
CA SER A 100 13.74 13.99 3.29
C SER A 100 12.67 14.98 3.73
N ILE A 101 11.99 14.67 4.84
CA ILE A 101 11.02 15.57 5.48
C ILE A 101 11.71 16.20 6.69
N GLN A 102 12.06 17.48 6.60
CA GLN A 102 12.80 18.19 7.67
C GLN A 102 14.10 17.47 8.10
N GLY A 103 14.81 16.88 7.15
CA GLY A 103 16.04 16.13 7.42
C GLY A 103 15.82 14.69 7.87
N MET A 104 14.57 14.24 8.02
CA MET A 104 14.23 12.85 8.34
C MET A 104 14.03 12.05 7.04
N PRO A 105 14.83 10.99 6.80
CA PRO A 105 14.66 10.13 5.64
C PRO A 105 13.29 9.44 5.67
N ALA A 106 12.60 9.46 4.54
CA ALA A 106 11.32 8.82 4.35
C ALA A 106 11.20 8.29 2.92
N GLN A 107 10.47 7.20 2.74
CA GLN A 107 9.98 6.74 1.45
C GLN A 107 8.51 7.12 1.33
N LEU A 108 8.13 7.74 0.22
CA LEU A 108 6.75 8.08 -0.10
C LEU A 108 6.26 7.23 -1.27
N ASP A 109 5.02 6.75 -1.14
CA ASP A 109 4.30 6.01 -2.17
C ASP A 109 2.90 6.60 -2.29
N VAL A 110 2.44 6.86 -3.51
CA VAL A 110 1.25 7.67 -3.76
C VAL A 110 0.17 6.83 -4.41
N SER A 111 -0.93 6.68 -3.68
CA SER A 111 -2.16 6.04 -4.11
C SER A 111 -3.18 7.09 -4.58
N VAL A 112 -4.40 6.66 -4.89
CA VAL A 112 -5.47 7.55 -5.40
C VAL A 112 -5.94 8.60 -4.39
N ASP A 113 -5.91 8.29 -3.09
CA ASP A 113 -6.48 9.15 -2.04
C ASP A 113 -5.61 9.25 -0.79
N HIS A 114 -4.45 8.62 -0.80
CA HIS A 114 -3.50 8.67 0.30
C HIS A 114 -2.05 8.55 -0.16
N ILE A 115 -1.15 9.08 0.66
CA ILE A 115 0.29 8.91 0.54
C ILE A 115 0.71 7.99 1.68
N ARG A 116 1.32 6.85 1.35
CA ARG A 116 2.02 6.05 2.33
C ARG A 116 3.39 6.67 2.60
N ILE A 117 3.67 6.92 3.88
CA ILE A 117 4.97 7.36 4.36
C ILE A 117 5.60 6.23 5.15
N ALA A 118 6.79 5.80 4.72
CA ALA A 118 7.58 4.80 5.42
C ALA A 118 8.90 5.42 5.88
N ILE A 119 9.23 5.27 7.17
CA ILE A 119 10.50 5.71 7.75
C ILE A 119 11.42 4.50 7.84
N SER A 120 12.60 4.63 7.23
CA SER A 120 13.72 3.70 7.34
C SER A 120 15.04 4.35 6.97
N GLY A 121 16.14 3.87 7.54
CA GLY A 121 17.49 4.24 7.14
C GLY A 121 17.97 5.59 7.62
N ALA A 122 17.54 6.04 8.81
CA ALA A 122 18.07 7.25 9.45
C ALA A 122 19.59 7.24 9.69
N ARG A 123 20.26 6.08 9.53
CA ARG A 123 21.71 5.89 9.55
C ARG A 123 22.30 5.36 8.24
N GLY A 124 21.60 5.53 7.12
CA GLY A 124 22.04 5.10 5.79
C GLY A 124 21.86 3.61 5.50
N ASN A 125 21.14 2.87 6.35
CA ASN A 125 20.75 1.48 6.10
C ASN A 125 19.23 1.35 6.06
N HIS A 126 18.65 1.36 4.87
CA HIS A 126 17.19 1.30 4.68
C HIS A 126 16.58 -0.07 4.97
N TRP A 127 17.40 -1.10 5.20
CA TRP A 127 16.91 -2.47 5.43
C TRP A 127 16.49 -2.73 6.87
N VAL A 128 17.09 -1.99 7.81
CA VAL A 128 16.93 -2.21 9.26
C VAL A 128 16.49 -0.91 9.90
N ILE A 129 15.46 -1.00 10.75
CA ILE A 129 14.97 0.10 11.57
C ILE A 129 15.69 0.12 12.90
N ASP A 130 16.04 1.31 13.37
CA ASP A 130 16.60 1.51 14.71
C ASP A 130 15.81 2.53 15.54
N ASP A 131 16.30 2.82 16.74
CA ASP A 131 15.68 3.82 17.62
C ASP A 131 15.60 5.20 16.94
N LYS A 132 16.54 5.59 16.09
CA LYS A 132 16.52 6.90 15.43
C LYS A 132 15.36 6.97 14.43
N ASP A 133 15.09 5.90 13.68
CA ASP A 133 13.90 5.81 12.83
C ASP A 133 12.61 5.91 13.65
N PHE A 134 12.55 5.26 14.82
CA PHE A 134 11.42 5.39 15.76
C PHE A 134 11.22 6.84 16.24
N HIS A 135 12.28 7.53 16.64
CA HIS A 135 12.20 8.93 17.05
C HIS A 135 11.82 9.86 15.88
N ASN A 136 12.26 9.57 14.65
CA ASN A 136 11.81 10.28 13.46
C ASN A 136 10.30 10.10 13.22
N ALA A 137 9.78 8.88 13.38
CA ALA A 137 8.36 8.63 13.27
C ALA A 137 7.55 9.42 14.32
N LEU A 138 7.98 9.43 15.59
CA LEU A 138 7.37 10.25 16.65
C LEU A 138 7.40 11.75 16.33
N ALA A 139 8.53 12.25 15.83
CA ALA A 139 8.69 13.64 15.44
C ALA A 139 7.72 13.99 14.30
N LEU A 140 7.55 13.10 13.32
CA LEU A 140 6.56 13.28 12.24
C LEU A 140 5.13 13.30 12.78
N GLU A 141 4.77 12.40 13.70
CA GLU A 141 3.42 12.39 14.31
C GLU A 141 3.07 13.72 14.98
N THR A 142 4.08 14.44 15.46
CA THR A 142 3.92 15.79 16.01
C THR A 142 3.89 16.86 14.91
N LEU A 143 4.77 16.74 13.92
CA LEU A 143 4.94 17.73 12.85
C LEU A 143 3.75 17.80 11.89
N LEU A 144 3.27 16.65 11.40
CA LEU A 144 2.26 16.64 10.33
C LEU A 144 0.92 17.29 10.76
N PRO A 145 0.39 17.06 11.97
CA PRO A 145 -0.83 17.73 12.42
C PRO A 145 -0.66 19.24 12.56
N GLN A 146 0.52 19.73 12.96
CA GLN A 146 0.83 21.17 13.00
C GLN A 146 0.79 21.82 11.61
N ARG A 147 0.98 21.02 10.56
CA ARG A 147 0.84 21.44 9.15
C ARG A 147 -0.55 21.19 8.58
N GLY A 148 -1.52 20.82 9.42
CA GLY A 148 -2.89 20.52 9.01
C GLY A 148 -3.03 19.25 8.18
N ILE A 149 -2.04 18.34 8.24
CA ILE A 149 -2.07 17.06 7.55
C ILE A 149 -2.77 16.02 8.43
N ARG A 150 -3.69 15.27 7.84
CA ARG A 150 -4.44 14.20 8.52
C ARG A 150 -3.82 12.85 8.24
N TYR A 151 -3.51 12.14 9.30
CA TYR A 151 -3.10 10.74 9.23
C TYR A 151 -4.27 9.81 9.04
N ILE A 152 -3.97 8.68 8.41
CA ILE A 152 -4.77 7.46 8.44
C ILE A 152 -3.86 6.29 8.83
N GLN A 153 -4.43 5.29 9.48
CA GLN A 153 -3.70 4.10 9.84
C GLN A 153 -3.80 3.10 8.69
N ILE A 154 -2.68 2.89 8.01
CA ILE A 154 -2.57 1.84 7.00
C ILE A 154 -2.66 0.48 7.71
N ALA A 155 -3.50 -0.41 7.19
CA ALA A 155 -3.59 -1.76 7.70
C ALA A 155 -2.25 -2.47 7.62
N SER A 156 -1.92 -3.24 8.66
CA SER A 156 -0.80 -4.16 8.54
C SER A 156 -1.12 -5.26 7.55
N ARG A 157 -0.12 -5.77 6.82
CA ARG A 157 -0.28 -6.94 5.95
C ARG A 157 -0.97 -8.10 6.66
N LYS A 158 -0.60 -8.37 7.92
CA LYS A 158 -1.28 -9.38 8.75
C LYS A 158 -2.78 -9.08 8.95
N GLN A 159 -3.16 -7.82 9.14
CA GLN A 159 -4.57 -7.42 9.22
C GLN A 159 -5.27 -7.60 7.88
N THR A 160 -4.61 -7.24 6.78
CA THR A 160 -5.07 -7.45 5.41
C THR A 160 -5.29 -8.94 5.11
N GLU A 161 -4.33 -9.80 5.46
CA GLU A 161 -4.41 -11.26 5.33
C GLU A 161 -5.52 -11.85 6.20
N THR A 162 -5.64 -11.39 7.45
CA THR A 162 -6.73 -11.81 8.37
C THR A 162 -8.08 -11.42 7.80
N LEU A 163 -8.20 -10.20 7.25
CA LEU A 163 -9.41 -9.72 6.58
C LEU A 163 -9.74 -10.61 5.38
N PHE A 164 -8.74 -10.87 4.54
CA PHE A 164 -8.90 -11.69 3.35
C PHE A 164 -9.36 -13.11 3.69
N HIS A 165 -8.72 -13.76 4.68
CA HIS A 165 -9.15 -15.07 5.15
C HIS A 165 -10.57 -15.05 5.73
N ALA A 166 -10.94 -14.00 6.47
CA ALA A 166 -12.31 -13.85 6.98
C ALA A 166 -13.34 -13.69 5.86
N LEU A 167 -13.04 -12.89 4.83
CA LEU A 167 -13.90 -12.72 3.64
C LEU A 167 -14.02 -14.03 2.85
N HIS A 168 -12.91 -14.74 2.68
CA HIS A 168 -12.89 -16.04 2.01
C HIS A 168 -13.71 -17.08 2.76
N ALA A 169 -13.56 -17.17 4.09
CA ALA A 169 -14.34 -18.09 4.93
C ALA A 169 -15.86 -17.81 4.85
N GLN A 170 -16.26 -16.58 4.52
CA GLN A 170 -17.66 -16.16 4.34
C GLN A 170 -18.16 -16.33 2.90
N GLY A 171 -17.37 -16.95 2.01
CA GLY A 171 -17.74 -17.17 0.61
C GLY A 171 -17.71 -15.90 -0.24
N LEU A 172 -17.08 -14.83 0.26
CA LEU A 172 -17.04 -13.53 -0.41
C LEU A 172 -15.85 -13.35 -1.33
N ALA A 173 -14.90 -14.30 -1.35
CA ALA A 173 -13.68 -14.24 -2.15
C ALA A 173 -13.89 -14.21 -3.68
N ASP A 174 -15.12 -14.22 -4.19
CA ASP A 174 -15.34 -13.93 -5.60
C ASP A 174 -15.07 -12.45 -5.87
N LEU A 175 -14.03 -12.19 -6.68
CA LEU A 175 -13.59 -10.88 -7.15
C LEU A 175 -14.74 -10.06 -7.75
N ARG A 176 -15.76 -10.72 -8.32
CA ARG A 176 -16.95 -10.07 -8.87
C ARG A 176 -17.88 -9.51 -7.81
N THR A 177 -18.10 -10.27 -6.73
CA THR A 177 -18.85 -9.81 -5.54
C THR A 177 -18.09 -8.65 -4.88
N HIS A 178 -16.76 -8.78 -4.77
CA HIS A 178 -15.87 -7.72 -4.29
C HIS A 178 -15.96 -6.42 -5.10
N MET A 179 -15.93 -6.50 -6.43
CA MET A 179 -16.04 -5.34 -7.32
C MET A 179 -17.43 -4.69 -7.29
N THR A 180 -18.49 -5.49 -7.11
CA THR A 180 -19.88 -5.01 -7.04
C THR A 180 -20.14 -4.23 -5.75
N VAL A 181 -19.68 -4.76 -4.61
CA VAL A 181 -19.74 -4.08 -3.30
C VAL A 181 -18.98 -2.74 -3.34
N ARG A 182 -17.79 -2.72 -3.95
CA ARG A 182 -16.98 -1.51 -4.11
C ARG A 182 -17.67 -0.46 -4.99
N ALA A 183 -18.27 -0.87 -6.11
CA ALA A 183 -18.99 0.04 -7.00
C ALA A 183 -20.20 0.69 -6.29
N GLU A 184 -20.95 -0.08 -5.49
CA GLU A 184 -22.07 0.47 -4.72
C GLU A 184 -21.61 1.47 -3.64
N LEU A 185 -20.52 1.16 -2.92
CA LEU A 185 -19.92 2.04 -1.91
C LEU A 185 -19.50 3.39 -2.49
N MET A 186 -18.79 3.35 -3.62
CA MET A 186 -18.30 4.55 -4.31
C MET A 186 -19.43 5.41 -4.87
N THR A 187 -20.58 4.80 -5.23
CA THR A 187 -21.71 5.52 -5.83
C THR A 187 -22.67 6.09 -4.78
N LYS A 188 -22.88 5.39 -3.65
CA LYS A 188 -23.91 5.74 -2.67
C LYS A 188 -23.38 6.51 -1.46
N GLY A 189 -22.06 6.57 -1.25
CA GLY A 189 -21.40 7.34 -0.18
C GLY A 189 -21.67 6.84 1.26
N THR A 190 -22.65 5.93 1.44
CA THR A 190 -22.97 5.24 2.68
C THR A 190 -23.61 3.88 2.37
N LEU A 191 -23.32 2.89 3.21
CA LEU A 191 -24.03 1.61 3.21
C LEU A 191 -25.32 1.77 4.00
N SER A 192 -26.48 1.58 3.34
CA SER A 192 -27.74 1.51 4.08
C SER A 192 -27.83 0.15 4.79
N ALA A 193 -28.29 0.15 6.03
CA ALA A 193 -28.47 -1.06 6.86
C ALA A 193 -29.52 -2.05 6.30
N GLY A 194 -30.11 -1.77 5.13
CA GLY A 194 -31.11 -2.59 4.47
C GLY A 194 -30.58 -3.43 3.31
N ALA A 195 -29.27 -3.64 3.22
CA ALA A 195 -28.67 -4.45 2.17
C ALA A 195 -29.12 -5.91 2.28
N LYS A 196 -29.84 -6.39 1.26
CA LYS A 196 -30.23 -7.79 1.14
C LYS A 196 -29.08 -8.70 0.66
N ASP A 197 -27.92 -8.11 0.34
CA ASP A 197 -26.75 -8.82 -0.11
C ASP A 197 -25.95 -9.33 1.11
N PRO A 198 -25.79 -10.66 1.27
CA PRO A 198 -25.00 -11.25 2.36
C PRO A 198 -23.56 -10.74 2.41
N SER A 199 -22.99 -10.36 1.26
CA SER A 199 -21.63 -9.82 1.17
C SER A 199 -21.49 -8.44 1.81
N LEU A 200 -22.54 -7.63 1.73
CA LEU A 200 -22.54 -6.28 2.28
C LEU A 200 -22.76 -6.29 3.80
N ALA A 201 -23.61 -7.20 4.28
CA ALA A 201 -23.82 -7.40 5.72
C ALA A 201 -22.55 -7.89 6.42
N ALA A 202 -21.86 -8.86 5.82
CA ALA A 202 -20.56 -9.35 6.24
C ALA A 202 -19.49 -8.25 6.30
N TYR A 203 -19.41 -7.39 5.28
CA TYR A 203 -18.49 -6.25 5.27
C TYR A 203 -18.76 -5.25 6.39
N VAL A 204 -20.04 -4.93 6.66
CA VAL A 204 -20.44 -4.02 7.75
C VAL A 204 -20.09 -4.61 9.12
N ASP A 205 -20.33 -5.91 9.33
CA ASP A 205 -19.96 -6.58 10.58
C ASP A 205 -18.44 -6.65 10.77
N LEU A 206 -17.69 -6.87 9.70
CA LEU A 206 -16.24 -6.86 9.70
C LEU A 206 -15.67 -5.47 10.05
N ARG A 207 -16.24 -4.40 9.48
CA ARG A 207 -15.89 -3.01 9.86
C ARG A 207 -16.16 -2.76 11.33
N ARG A 208 -17.24 -3.31 11.89
CA ARG A 208 -17.55 -3.21 13.32
C ARG A 208 -16.51 -3.95 14.18
N GLN A 209 -16.01 -5.12 13.73
CA GLN A 209 -14.99 -5.90 14.43
C GLN A 209 -13.60 -5.24 14.42
N LEU A 210 -13.24 -4.51 13.36
CA LEU A 210 -11.95 -3.82 13.23
C LEU A 210 -11.86 -2.51 14.05
N GLY A 211 -13.00 -2.00 14.54
CA GLY A 211 -13.07 -0.80 15.38
C GLY A 211 -13.11 0.52 14.61
N ALA A 212 -13.58 1.59 15.27
CA ALA A 212 -13.90 2.90 14.68
C ALA A 212 -12.68 3.70 14.14
N GLY A 213 -11.46 3.16 14.25
CA GLY A 213 -10.23 3.79 13.75
C GLY A 213 -9.76 3.26 12.39
N PHE A 214 -10.41 2.22 11.85
CA PHE A 214 -10.06 1.61 10.57
C PHE A 214 -11.10 1.98 9.51
N GLU A 215 -10.68 2.72 8.48
CA GLU A 215 -11.48 2.87 7.28
C GLU A 215 -11.40 1.55 6.49
N ALA A 216 -12.50 0.80 6.46
CA ALA A 216 -12.56 -0.50 5.80
C ALA A 216 -12.16 -0.41 4.31
N ASP A 217 -12.42 0.73 3.67
CA ASP A 217 -12.03 1.01 2.29
C ASP A 217 -10.50 1.05 2.10
N GLU A 218 -9.72 1.39 3.14
CA GLU A 218 -8.25 1.44 3.11
C GLU A 218 -7.63 0.06 3.29
N VAL A 219 -8.15 -0.75 4.23
CA VAL A 219 -7.75 -2.17 4.35
C VAL A 219 -8.06 -2.90 3.05
N TRP A 220 -9.20 -2.57 2.44
CA TRP A 220 -9.65 -3.12 1.17
C TRP A 220 -8.77 -2.68 -0.01
N ASN A 221 -8.42 -1.40 -0.12
CA ASN A 221 -7.53 -0.92 -1.18
C ASN A 221 -6.13 -1.52 -1.05
N ASN A 222 -5.59 -1.64 0.17
CA ASN A 222 -4.31 -2.30 0.41
C ASN A 222 -4.36 -3.80 0.07
N ALA A 223 -5.42 -4.51 0.44
CA ALA A 223 -5.64 -5.90 0.04
C ALA A 223 -5.69 -6.04 -1.49
N HIS A 224 -6.42 -5.14 -2.14
CA HIS A 224 -6.59 -5.14 -3.59
C HIS A 224 -5.27 -4.85 -4.30
N ASP A 225 -4.50 -3.85 -3.87
CA ASP A 225 -3.21 -3.51 -4.46
C ASP A 225 -2.16 -4.59 -4.21
N GLU A 226 -2.18 -5.25 -3.05
CA GLU A 226 -1.31 -6.39 -2.75
C GLU A 226 -1.67 -7.63 -3.58
N ILE A 227 -2.96 -7.98 -3.68
CA ILE A 227 -3.45 -9.06 -4.56
C ILE A 227 -3.13 -8.75 -6.03
N PHE A 228 -3.36 -7.51 -6.47
CA PHE A 228 -3.10 -7.10 -7.84
C PHE A 228 -1.59 -7.06 -8.14
N SER A 229 -0.76 -6.64 -7.17
CA SER A 229 0.71 -6.70 -7.27
C SER A 229 1.21 -8.14 -7.34
N LEU A 230 0.64 -9.06 -6.54
CA LEU A 230 0.94 -10.49 -6.59
C LEU A 230 0.54 -11.10 -7.95
N VAL A 231 -0.65 -10.74 -8.46
CA VAL A 231 -1.13 -11.17 -9.78
C VAL A 231 -0.26 -10.58 -10.90
N GLN A 232 0.07 -9.28 -10.86
CA GLN A 232 0.94 -8.65 -11.85
C GLN A 232 2.35 -9.24 -11.82
N SER A 233 2.89 -9.53 -10.64
CA SER A 233 4.19 -10.21 -10.49
C SER A 233 4.14 -11.63 -11.06
N ALA A 234 3.06 -12.37 -10.82
CA ALA A 234 2.85 -13.69 -11.42
C ALA A 234 2.66 -13.65 -12.95
N LEU A 235 2.12 -12.54 -13.49
CA LEU A 235 1.92 -12.35 -14.93
C LEU A 235 3.15 -11.79 -15.67
N HIS A 236 4.00 -11.01 -14.99
CA HIS A 236 5.21 -10.41 -15.59
C HIS A 236 6.45 -11.30 -15.49
N TYR A 237 6.51 -12.17 -14.48
CA TYR A 237 7.51 -13.23 -14.42
C TYR A 237 6.89 -14.49 -15.01
N ASP A 238 7.31 -14.87 -16.21
CA ASP A 238 6.99 -16.17 -16.83
C ASP A 238 7.41 -17.27 -15.84
N ALA A 239 6.43 -17.80 -15.10
CA ALA A 239 6.64 -18.21 -13.72
C ALA A 239 7.58 -19.42 -13.59
N ASN A 240 8.63 -19.28 -12.77
CA ASN A 240 9.20 -20.43 -12.08
C ASN A 240 8.16 -20.87 -11.02
N PRO A 241 7.47 -22.01 -11.20
CA PRO A 241 6.36 -22.40 -10.32
C PRO A 241 6.81 -22.60 -8.86
N HIS A 242 8.10 -22.90 -8.65
CA HIS A 242 8.68 -23.03 -7.32
C HIS A 242 8.78 -21.71 -6.57
N TYR A 243 8.88 -20.57 -7.26
CA TYR A 243 8.97 -19.25 -6.65
C TYR A 243 7.63 -18.80 -6.05
N VAL A 244 6.53 -19.05 -6.78
CA VAL A 244 5.15 -18.76 -6.33
C VAL A 244 4.72 -19.75 -5.24
N ALA A 245 5.07 -21.03 -5.38
CA ALA A 245 4.74 -22.07 -4.41
C ALA A 245 5.44 -21.88 -3.05
N HIS A 246 6.66 -21.32 -3.02
CA HIS A 246 7.37 -21.06 -1.77
C HIS A 246 6.87 -19.84 -0.99
N ARG A 247 6.35 -18.80 -1.66
CA ARG A 247 5.83 -17.62 -0.96
C ARG A 247 4.40 -17.81 -0.43
N CYS A 248 3.62 -18.71 -1.02
CA CYS A 248 2.21 -18.91 -0.70
C CYS A 248 1.78 -20.38 -0.92
N PRO A 249 2.22 -21.34 -0.07
CA PRO A 249 1.87 -22.74 -0.28
C PRO A 249 0.36 -22.95 -0.09
N GLY A 250 -0.34 -23.20 -1.20
CA GLY A 250 -1.79 -23.45 -1.27
C GLY A 250 -2.68 -22.26 -1.68
N PHE A 251 -2.15 -21.04 -1.73
CA PHE A 251 -2.94 -19.79 -1.81
C PHE A 251 -2.99 -19.14 -3.20
N ALA A 252 -1.93 -19.27 -4.02
CA ALA A 252 -1.81 -18.49 -5.25
C ALA A 252 -2.31 -19.20 -6.52
N MET A 253 -2.22 -20.53 -6.60
CA MET A 253 -2.49 -21.24 -7.86
C MET A 253 -3.98 -21.22 -8.26
N ASP A 254 -4.92 -21.45 -7.33
CA ASP A 254 -6.36 -21.45 -7.66
C ASP A 254 -6.91 -20.06 -8.03
N ILE A 255 -6.40 -18.99 -7.40
CA ILE A 255 -6.79 -17.61 -7.70
C ILE A 255 -6.13 -17.14 -9.00
N ILE A 256 -4.86 -17.43 -9.21
CA ILE A 256 -4.16 -17.12 -10.48
C ILE A 256 -4.81 -17.89 -11.63
N ASP A 257 -5.13 -19.18 -11.46
CA ASP A 257 -5.78 -19.99 -12.49
C ASP A 257 -7.19 -19.49 -12.81
N ARG A 258 -7.97 -19.06 -11.80
CA ARG A 258 -9.30 -18.45 -12.04
C ARG A 258 -9.21 -17.08 -12.69
N VAL A 259 -8.34 -16.19 -12.21
CA VAL A 259 -8.13 -14.87 -12.82
C VAL A 259 -7.60 -15.00 -14.24
N CYS A 260 -6.69 -15.94 -14.52
CA CYS A 260 -6.20 -16.22 -15.86
C CYS A 260 -7.27 -16.86 -16.75
N ALA A 261 -8.15 -17.71 -16.21
CA ALA A 261 -9.28 -18.28 -16.95
C ALA A 261 -10.30 -17.20 -17.36
N ASP A 262 -10.63 -16.28 -16.44
CA ASP A 262 -11.59 -15.19 -16.70
C ASP A 262 -11.03 -14.14 -17.68
N VAL A 263 -9.74 -13.82 -17.59
CA VAL A 263 -9.07 -12.92 -18.56
C VAL A 263 -8.97 -13.55 -19.95
N ARG A 264 -8.74 -14.86 -20.06
CA ARG A 264 -8.76 -15.59 -21.35
C ARG A 264 -10.17 -15.69 -21.94
N PHE A 265 -11.21 -15.66 -21.11
CA PHE A 265 -12.61 -15.65 -21.55
C PHE A 265 -13.06 -14.27 -22.05
N ALA A 266 -12.55 -13.19 -21.46
CA ALA A 266 -12.85 -11.82 -21.90
C ALA A 266 -12.07 -11.37 -23.17
N ALA A 267 -11.04 -12.11 -23.56
CA ALA A 267 -10.20 -11.84 -24.74
C ALA A 267 -10.60 -12.64 -26.00
N ARG A 268 -11.75 -13.32 -25.99
CA ARG A 268 -12.38 -13.99 -27.13
C ARG A 268 -13.71 -13.34 -27.45
#